data_AF-A0A326UT95-F1
#
_entry.id   AF-A0A326UT95-F1
#
_cell.length_a   1.000
_cell.length_b   1.000
_cell.length_c   1.000
_cell.angle_alpha   90.00
_cell.angle_beta   90.00
_cell.angle_gamma   90.00
#
_symmetry.space_group_name_H-M   'P 1'
#
loop_
_entity.id
_entity.type
_entity.pdbx_description
1 polymer ?
#
loop_
_entity_poly.entity_id
_entity_poly.type
_entity_poly.pdbx_seq_one_letter_code
_entity_poly.pdbx_strand_id
1 'polypeptide(L)'
;MPEITQLKKRLSQLIQAKGWLIESERPLQNGYQYLINDGTTSVAVTLYPNGNMLIQGKESPLKDALMAWKTARPATRTHKTAPQATLFPVEATPVPAPRTGVARIGSDESGKGDYYGPLVVAAVAVDPKREEQLLALGVRDSKRLTDETILPMATRISEICAGQVCVERYMPATYNELYSRVGNLNTLLADVHVLLISRLQVATNYQLAVIDQFADRSVLKRAFVKTHCDISFDLRPRAEDDVAVAAASILARAGFVQGLRRLAAQYGLTFPKGSSDPRIVTVGRALVQREGPEVLKLVAKYHFKNTEEILRGSTNP
;
A
#
# COMPACT_ATOMS: atom_id res chain seq x y z
N MET A 1 -9.19 8.05 21.64
CA MET A 1 -9.48 9.44 22.03
C MET A 1 -8.55 10.02 23.11
N PRO A 2 -8.08 9.30 24.16
CA PRO A 2 -7.28 9.94 25.22
C PRO A 2 -5.88 10.42 24.78
N GLU A 3 -5.27 9.77 23.78
CA GLU A 3 -3.91 10.11 23.34
C GLU A 3 -3.79 11.48 22.68
N ILE A 4 -4.74 11.88 21.81
CA ILE A 4 -4.65 13.20 21.14
C ILE A 4 -4.86 14.34 22.14
N THR A 5 -5.74 14.15 23.13
CA THR A 5 -5.97 15.13 24.21
C THR A 5 -4.71 15.32 25.05
N GLN A 6 -4.00 14.23 25.36
CA GLN A 6 -2.72 14.29 26.08
C GLN A 6 -1.62 14.93 25.23
N LEU A 7 -1.58 14.63 23.92
CA LEU A 7 -0.62 15.20 22.98
C LEU A 7 -0.81 16.72 22.82
N LYS A 8 -2.07 17.16 22.69
CA LYS A 8 -2.45 18.58 22.68
C LYS A 8 -1.96 19.29 23.94
N LYS A 9 -2.28 18.75 25.12
CA LYS A 9 -1.87 19.33 26.40
C LYS A 9 -0.35 19.49 26.51
N ARG A 10 0.42 18.48 26.10
CA ARG A 10 1.89 18.52 26.14
C ARG A 10 2.49 19.49 25.12
N LEU A 11 1.89 19.57 23.92
CA LEU A 11 2.32 20.54 22.91
C LEU A 11 2.08 21.97 23.40
N SER A 12 0.92 22.25 24.00
CA SER A 12 0.64 23.56 24.62
C SER A 12 1.63 23.90 25.74
N GLN A 13 2.01 22.93 26.58
CA GLN A 13 3.03 23.12 27.62
C GLN A 13 4.42 23.44 27.05
N LEU A 14 4.83 22.76 25.96
CA LEU A 14 6.09 23.07 25.28
C LEU A 14 6.10 24.49 24.72
N ILE A 15 5.02 24.86 24.01
CA ILE A 15 4.86 26.18 23.40
C ILE A 15 4.97 27.26 24.48
N GLN A 16 4.27 27.08 25.61
CA GLN A 16 4.32 28.01 26.73
C GLN A 16 5.71 28.07 27.37
N ALA A 17 6.37 26.93 27.59
CA ALA A 17 7.71 26.88 28.19
C ALA A 17 8.79 27.51 27.29
N LYS A 18 8.58 27.52 25.97
CA LYS A 18 9.49 28.12 24.98
C LYS A 18 9.12 29.56 24.60
N GLY A 19 8.02 30.09 25.13
CA GLY A 19 7.53 31.43 24.81
C GLY A 19 7.01 31.59 23.37
N TRP A 20 6.63 30.48 22.72
CA TRP A 20 6.08 30.50 21.37
C TRP A 20 4.58 30.83 21.39
N LEU A 21 4.06 31.28 20.26
CA LEU A 21 2.66 31.65 20.08
C LEU A 21 1.94 30.66 19.16
N ILE A 22 0.66 30.40 19.45
CA ILE A 22 -0.24 29.69 18.53
C ILE A 22 -0.97 30.76 17.72
N GLU A 23 -0.61 30.93 16.45
CA GLU A 23 -1.25 31.90 15.56
C GLU A 23 -2.61 31.44 15.08
N SER A 24 -2.80 30.12 14.90
CA SER A 24 -4.10 29.54 14.58
C SER A 24 -4.19 28.08 15.00
N GLU A 25 -5.39 27.67 15.39
CA GLU A 25 -5.78 26.26 15.55
C GLU A 25 -6.94 25.98 14.60
N ARG A 26 -6.81 24.94 13.77
CA ARG A 26 -7.89 24.49 12.88
C ARG A 26 -8.15 23.00 13.01
N PRO A 27 -9.42 22.58 13.19
CA PRO A 27 -9.79 21.18 13.08
C PRO A 27 -9.67 20.72 11.62
N LEU A 28 -9.16 19.50 11.41
CA LEU A 28 -9.10 18.82 10.12
C LEU A 28 -9.97 17.57 10.16
N GLN A 29 -10.34 17.05 8.98
CA GLN A 29 -11.19 15.86 8.83
C GLN A 29 -10.70 14.65 9.65
N ASN A 30 -9.39 14.52 9.90
CA ASN A 30 -8.77 13.45 10.70
C ASN A 30 -7.65 13.96 11.64
N GLY A 31 -7.77 15.15 12.22
CA GLY A 31 -6.75 15.67 13.14
C GLY A 31 -6.93 17.13 13.52
N TYR A 32 -5.91 17.73 14.13
CA TYR A 32 -5.89 19.14 14.50
C TYR A 32 -4.56 19.75 14.08
N GLN A 33 -4.61 20.90 13.42
CA GLN A 33 -3.40 21.62 13.05
C GLN A 33 -3.25 22.91 13.84
N TYR A 34 -2.04 23.12 14.36
CA TYR A 34 -1.59 24.35 15.00
C TYR A 34 -0.59 25.04 14.08
N LEU A 35 -0.69 26.36 13.95
CA LEU A 35 0.38 27.19 13.42
C LEU A 35 1.13 27.80 14.59
N ILE A 36 2.37 27.40 14.80
CA ILE A 36 3.22 27.84 15.92
C ILE A 36 4.22 28.86 15.39
N ASN A 37 4.37 30.00 16.07
CA ASN A 37 5.32 31.04 15.73
C ASN A 37 6.27 31.31 16.91
N ASP A 38 7.57 31.39 16.65
CA ASP A 38 8.61 31.69 17.66
C ASP A 38 8.98 33.18 17.75
N GLY A 39 8.25 34.05 17.04
CA GLY A 39 8.52 35.48 16.87
C GLY A 39 9.24 35.81 15.56
N THR A 40 9.77 34.81 14.84
CA THR A 40 10.48 35.01 13.56
C THR A 40 9.98 34.10 12.44
N THR A 41 9.57 32.88 12.76
CA THR A 41 9.12 31.89 11.77
C THR A 41 7.89 31.15 12.26
N SER A 42 6.98 30.86 11.33
CA SER A 42 5.77 30.06 11.60
C SER A 42 5.92 28.65 11.04
N VAL A 43 5.60 27.63 11.84
CA VAL A 43 5.66 26.21 11.50
C VAL A 43 4.32 25.54 11.80
N ALA A 44 3.79 24.80 10.84
CA ALA A 44 2.53 24.07 10.99
C ALA A 44 2.77 22.69 11.64
N VAL A 45 2.02 22.40 12.69
CA VAL A 45 2.06 21.12 13.42
C VAL A 45 0.70 20.47 13.41
N THR A 46 0.58 19.32 12.74
CA THR A 46 -0.65 18.54 12.65
C THR A 46 -0.59 17.34 13.59
N LEU A 47 -1.56 17.22 14.50
CA LEU A 47 -1.75 16.10 15.43
C LEU A 47 -2.88 15.20 14.94
N TYR A 48 -2.64 13.90 14.96
CA TYR A 48 -3.61 12.89 14.55
C TYR A 48 -4.17 12.13 15.77
N PRO A 49 -5.40 11.57 15.68
CA PRO A 49 -6.03 10.82 16.78
C PRO A 49 -5.25 9.60 17.28
N ASN A 50 -4.34 9.08 16.45
CA ASN A 50 -3.46 7.93 16.73
C ASN A 50 -2.12 8.33 17.40
N GLY A 51 -1.99 9.56 17.88
CA GLY A 51 -0.77 10.03 18.56
C GLY A 51 0.40 10.39 17.63
N ASN A 52 0.20 10.32 16.30
CA ASN A 52 1.18 10.80 15.33
C ASN A 52 1.12 12.32 15.19
N MET A 53 2.27 12.89 14.84
CA MET A 53 2.44 14.31 14.61
C MET A 53 3.24 14.55 13.33
N LEU A 54 2.75 15.44 12.49
CA LEU A 54 3.40 15.91 11.27
C LEU A 54 3.79 17.38 11.46
N ILE A 55 5.04 17.73 11.16
CA ILE A 55 5.57 19.09 11.26
C ILE A 55 5.93 19.53 9.84
N GLN A 56 5.34 20.64 9.37
CA GLN A 56 5.46 21.13 7.99
C GLN A 56 5.83 22.61 7.99
N GLY A 57 6.73 23.00 7.09
CA GLY A 57 7.26 24.36 6.99
C GLY A 57 8.68 24.37 6.41
N LYS A 58 9.19 25.56 6.12
CA LYS A 58 10.59 25.78 5.73
C LYS A 58 11.51 25.37 6.88
N GLU A 59 12.76 25.02 6.57
CA GLU A 59 13.76 24.74 7.60
C GLU A 59 14.00 25.98 8.46
N SER A 60 13.84 25.83 9.77
CA SER A 60 14.01 26.90 10.74
C SER A 60 14.36 26.30 12.12
N PRO A 61 14.99 27.08 13.01
CA PRO A 61 15.28 26.63 14.37
C PRO A 61 14.03 26.16 15.13
N LEU A 62 12.87 26.77 14.87
CA LEU A 62 11.58 26.33 15.40
C LEU A 62 11.22 24.92 14.92
N LYS A 63 11.36 24.64 13.62
CA LYS A 63 11.09 23.32 13.05
C LYS A 63 12.01 22.26 13.66
N ASP A 64 13.29 22.57 13.82
CA ASP A 64 14.26 21.65 14.41
C ASP A 64 13.94 21.37 15.88
N ALA A 65 13.56 22.38 16.65
CA ALA A 65 13.15 22.23 18.04
C ALA A 65 11.87 21.38 18.19
N LEU A 66 10.88 21.56 17.30
CA LEU A 66 9.67 20.74 17.25
C LEU A 66 9.95 19.29 16.84
N MET A 67 10.87 19.09 15.89
CA MET A 67 11.32 17.76 15.46
C MET A 67 12.14 17.05 16.56
N ALA A 68 13.00 17.77 17.27
CA ALA A 68 13.73 17.26 18.43
C ALA A 68 12.78 16.90 19.58
N TRP A 69 11.72 17.70 19.82
CA TRP A 69 10.70 17.35 20.79
C TRP A 69 9.89 16.11 20.38
N LYS A 70 9.62 15.94 19.08
CA LYS A 70 9.00 14.74 18.53
C LYS A 70 9.85 13.49 18.78
N THR A 71 11.17 13.58 18.66
CA THR A 71 12.11 12.46 18.83
C THR A 71 12.52 12.20 20.28
N ALA A 72 12.56 13.23 21.14
CA ALA A 72 12.83 13.13 22.57
C ALA A 72 11.70 12.47 23.39
N ARG A 73 10.66 11.96 22.72
CA ARG A 73 9.66 11.09 23.35
C ARG A 73 10.39 9.84 23.88
N PRO A 74 10.27 9.49 25.17
CA PRO A 74 10.76 8.19 25.62
C PRO A 74 10.03 7.12 24.82
N ALA A 75 10.78 6.36 24.03
CA ALA A 75 10.29 5.10 23.48
C ALA A 75 9.88 4.25 24.68
N THR A 76 8.64 3.80 24.71
CA THR A 76 8.19 2.73 25.61
C THR A 76 9.01 1.48 25.30
N ARG A 77 10.18 1.38 25.93
CA ARG A 77 11.02 0.19 25.99
C ARG A 77 10.27 -0.83 26.84
N THR A 78 9.63 -1.80 26.20
CA THR A 78 9.39 -3.08 26.87
C THR A 78 10.69 -3.88 26.80
N HIS A 79 11.20 -4.24 27.99
CA HIS A 79 12.39 -5.07 28.15
C HIS A 79 12.24 -6.41 27.43
N LYS A 80 13.25 -6.77 26.63
CA LYS A 80 13.46 -8.14 26.16
C LYS A 80 13.95 -8.97 27.35
N THR A 81 13.06 -9.76 27.94
CA THR A 81 13.43 -11.04 28.55
C THR A 81 13.20 -12.12 27.49
N ALA A 82 14.21 -12.96 27.24
CA ALA A 82 14.13 -14.02 26.24
C ALA A 82 13.03 -15.02 26.62
N PRO A 83 12.09 -15.35 25.72
CA PRO A 83 11.28 -16.54 25.87
C PRO A 83 11.82 -17.66 24.95
N GLN A 84 11.98 -18.82 25.55
CA GLN A 84 11.91 -20.11 24.87
C GLN A 84 10.65 -20.19 24.00
N ALA A 85 10.77 -20.99 22.95
CA ALA A 85 9.76 -21.19 21.91
C ALA A 85 8.34 -21.42 22.46
N THR A 86 7.49 -20.42 22.30
CA THR A 86 6.03 -20.57 22.19
C THR A 86 5.53 -19.66 21.07
N LEU A 87 4.84 -20.26 20.12
CA LEU A 87 4.28 -19.62 18.93
C LEU A 87 3.10 -18.73 19.36
N PHE A 88 3.24 -17.41 19.11
CA PHE A 88 2.24 -16.34 19.26
C PHE A 88 1.85 -15.92 20.69
N PRO A 89 2.20 -14.70 21.15
CA PRO A 89 1.49 -14.04 22.23
C PRO A 89 0.22 -13.38 21.67
N VAL A 90 -0.92 -13.88 22.11
CA VAL A 90 -2.22 -13.19 22.01
C VAL A 90 -2.24 -12.12 23.10
N GLU A 91 -2.15 -10.84 22.72
CA GLU A 91 -2.92 -9.74 23.35
C GLU A 91 -2.62 -8.37 22.71
N ALA A 92 -3.54 -7.98 21.83
CA ALA A 92 -4.14 -6.65 21.80
C ALA A 92 -5.50 -6.86 21.13
N THR A 93 -6.60 -6.72 21.87
CA THR A 93 -7.95 -6.82 21.26
C THR A 93 -8.02 -5.81 20.11
N PRO A 94 -8.09 -6.27 18.85
CA PRO A 94 -8.32 -5.36 17.74
C PRO A 94 -9.73 -4.83 17.91
N VAL A 95 -9.94 -3.53 17.74
CA VAL A 95 -11.26 -3.08 17.30
C VAL A 95 -11.50 -3.83 15.99
N PRO A 96 -12.45 -4.79 15.92
CA PRO A 96 -12.63 -5.58 14.71
C PRO A 96 -13.06 -4.61 13.62
N ALA A 97 -12.51 -4.74 12.42
CA ALA A 97 -13.21 -4.21 11.26
C ALA A 97 -14.64 -4.78 11.31
N PRO A 98 -15.68 -3.97 11.03
CA PRO A 98 -17.06 -4.42 11.18
C PRO A 98 -17.24 -5.72 10.38
N ARG A 99 -17.64 -6.78 11.08
CA ARG A 99 -17.99 -8.05 10.44
C ARG A 99 -19.14 -7.77 9.49
N THR A 100 -18.97 -8.13 8.23
CA THR A 100 -20.07 -7.97 7.27
C THR A 100 -21.07 -9.11 7.40
N GLY A 101 -20.61 -10.31 7.78
CA GLY A 101 -21.44 -11.52 7.83
C GLY A 101 -21.91 -12.02 6.46
N VAL A 102 -21.42 -11.40 5.37
CA VAL A 102 -21.84 -11.69 3.99
C VAL A 102 -20.67 -12.30 3.22
N ALA A 103 -20.94 -13.43 2.56
CA ALA A 103 -20.00 -14.09 1.67
C ALA A 103 -19.76 -13.23 0.42
N ARG A 104 -18.49 -12.94 0.13
CA ARG A 104 -18.11 -12.00 -0.94
C ARG A 104 -16.70 -12.25 -1.48
N ILE A 105 -16.42 -11.66 -2.63
CA ILE A 105 -15.12 -11.68 -3.28
C ILE A 105 -14.49 -10.30 -3.16
N GLY A 106 -13.34 -10.18 -2.51
CA GLY A 106 -12.55 -8.95 -2.49
C GLY A 106 -11.45 -8.99 -3.54
N SER A 107 -11.14 -7.85 -4.16
CA SER A 107 -10.05 -7.77 -5.15
C SER A 107 -9.27 -6.46 -5.03
N ASP A 108 -7.95 -6.55 -5.21
CA ASP A 108 -7.00 -5.43 -5.15
C ASP A 108 -5.75 -5.72 -6.00
N GLU A 109 -4.96 -4.69 -6.29
CA GLU A 109 -3.75 -4.76 -7.09
C GLU A 109 -2.50 -4.19 -6.40
N SER A 110 -1.33 -4.59 -6.90
CA SER A 110 -0.05 -4.02 -6.49
C SER A 110 0.90 -3.86 -7.68
N GLY A 111 1.76 -2.85 -7.60
CA GLY A 111 2.74 -2.56 -8.64
C GLY A 111 2.27 -1.61 -9.75
N LYS A 112 1.02 -1.12 -9.74
CA LYS A 112 0.51 -0.26 -10.84
C LYS A 112 1.31 1.03 -11.03
N GLY A 113 1.82 1.61 -9.94
CA GLY A 113 2.58 2.87 -9.92
C GLY A 113 4.09 2.68 -9.88
N ASP A 114 4.57 1.45 -9.85
CA ASP A 114 5.99 1.10 -9.74
C ASP A 114 6.60 0.93 -11.13
N TYR A 115 7.70 1.63 -11.41
CA TYR A 115 8.39 1.53 -12.70
C TYR A 115 8.96 0.12 -12.90
N TYR A 116 9.70 -0.39 -11.92
CA TYR A 116 10.26 -1.73 -11.94
C TYR A 116 9.27 -2.77 -11.42
N GLY A 117 9.43 -4.01 -11.88
CA GLY A 117 8.70 -5.14 -11.35
C GLY A 117 7.30 -5.33 -11.93
N PRO A 118 6.60 -6.37 -11.45
CA PRO A 118 5.37 -6.83 -12.07
C PRO A 118 4.20 -5.88 -11.81
N LEU A 119 3.11 -6.11 -12.55
CA LEU A 119 1.76 -5.81 -12.10
C LEU A 119 1.17 -7.09 -11.50
N VAL A 120 0.59 -7.00 -10.31
CA VAL A 120 -0.05 -8.14 -9.64
C VAL A 120 -1.47 -7.78 -9.26
N VAL A 121 -2.43 -8.65 -9.60
CA VAL A 121 -3.83 -8.51 -9.19
C VAL A 121 -4.21 -9.77 -8.43
N ALA A 122 -4.93 -9.60 -7.33
CA ALA A 122 -5.43 -10.71 -6.53
C ALA A 122 -6.94 -10.57 -6.29
N ALA A 123 -7.59 -11.72 -6.11
CA ALA A 123 -8.94 -11.81 -5.60
C ALA A 123 -9.02 -12.93 -4.56
N VAL A 124 -9.85 -12.72 -3.53
CA VAL A 124 -10.06 -13.66 -2.43
C VAL A 124 -11.55 -13.76 -2.14
N ALA A 125 -12.08 -14.98 -2.12
CA ALA A 125 -13.44 -15.27 -1.70
C ALA A 125 -13.46 -15.56 -0.20
N VAL A 126 -14.33 -14.88 0.54
CA VAL A 126 -14.41 -14.92 2.00
C VAL A 126 -15.85 -15.16 2.43
N ASP A 127 -16.08 -16.24 3.18
CA ASP A 127 -17.32 -16.49 3.94
C ASP A 127 -17.17 -16.02 5.40
N PRO A 128 -18.24 -16.04 6.21
CA PRO A 128 -18.15 -15.60 7.61
C PRO A 128 -17.11 -16.33 8.46
N LYS A 129 -16.85 -17.62 8.19
CA LYS A 129 -15.85 -18.40 8.93
C LYS A 129 -14.43 -17.95 8.60
N ARG A 130 -14.14 -17.78 7.31
CA ARG A 130 -12.85 -17.25 6.83
C ARG A 130 -12.66 -15.80 7.25
N GLU A 131 -13.72 -14.99 7.23
CA GLU A 131 -13.68 -13.60 7.73
C GLU A 131 -13.18 -13.57 9.18
N GLU A 132 -13.72 -14.43 10.04
CA GLU A 132 -13.27 -14.55 11.42
C GLU A 132 -11.79 -14.98 11.54
N GLN A 133 -11.38 -16.00 10.77
CA GLN A 133 -9.99 -16.47 10.78
C GLN A 133 -9.00 -15.39 10.27
N LEU A 134 -9.37 -14.63 9.24
CA LEU A 134 -8.55 -13.55 8.69
C LEU A 134 -8.48 -12.35 9.65
N LEU A 135 -9.57 -12.00 10.31
CA LEU A 135 -9.58 -10.99 11.37
C LEU A 135 -8.68 -11.39 12.54
N ALA A 136 -8.76 -12.66 12.97
CA ALA A 136 -7.90 -13.20 14.03
C ALA A 136 -6.41 -13.23 13.64
N LEU A 137 -6.11 -13.45 12.35
CA LEU A 137 -4.75 -13.33 11.80
C LEU A 137 -4.23 -11.88 11.80
N GLY A 138 -5.12 -10.88 11.96
CA GLY A 138 -4.78 -9.47 11.91
C GLY A 138 -4.68 -8.91 10.50
N VAL A 139 -5.40 -9.51 9.54
CA VAL A 139 -5.54 -8.97 8.19
C VAL A 139 -6.10 -7.54 8.30
N ARG A 140 -5.31 -6.59 7.82
CA ARG A 140 -5.55 -5.15 7.86
C ARG A 140 -4.86 -4.50 6.68
N ASP A 141 -5.04 -3.19 6.53
CA ASP A 141 -4.39 -2.38 5.49
C ASP A 141 -2.92 -2.77 5.29
N SER A 142 -2.65 -3.33 4.11
CA SER A 142 -1.36 -3.87 3.70
C SER A 142 -0.28 -2.79 3.69
N LYS A 143 -0.64 -1.51 3.52
CA LYS A 143 0.28 -0.36 3.48
C LYS A 143 1.02 -0.18 4.80
N ARG A 144 0.45 -0.65 5.92
CA ARG A 144 1.06 -0.59 7.26
C ARG A 144 1.97 -1.78 7.57
N LEU A 145 2.04 -2.77 6.67
CA LEU A 145 2.89 -3.95 6.82
C LEU A 145 4.24 -3.74 6.15
N THR A 146 5.29 -4.25 6.80
CA THR A 146 6.64 -4.34 6.25
C THR A 146 6.73 -5.49 5.26
N ASP A 147 7.72 -5.44 4.36
CA ASP A 147 7.93 -6.52 3.38
C ASP A 147 8.33 -7.84 4.05
N GLU A 148 8.98 -7.79 5.21
CA GLU A 148 9.32 -8.97 6.02
C GLU A 148 8.05 -9.64 6.58
N THR A 149 7.05 -8.83 6.95
CA THR A 149 5.78 -9.33 7.50
C THR A 149 4.78 -9.77 6.44
N ILE A 150 4.89 -9.24 5.21
CA ILE A 150 3.86 -9.46 4.20
C ILE A 150 3.89 -10.87 3.60
N LEU A 151 5.09 -11.46 3.45
CA LEU A 151 5.22 -12.80 2.87
C LEU A 151 4.67 -13.90 3.80
N PRO A 152 5.04 -13.95 5.09
CA PRO A 152 4.43 -14.93 6.00
C PRO A 152 2.92 -14.75 6.13
N MET A 153 2.43 -13.51 6.15
CA MET A 153 1.00 -13.24 6.23
C MET A 153 0.26 -13.70 4.97
N ALA A 154 0.81 -13.45 3.78
CA ALA A 154 0.28 -13.95 2.52
C ALA A 154 0.18 -15.48 2.50
N THR A 155 1.21 -16.19 2.99
CA THR A 155 1.17 -17.65 3.12
C THR A 155 0.01 -18.10 4.01
N ARG A 156 -0.16 -17.50 5.20
CA ARG A 156 -1.27 -17.83 6.10
C ARG A 156 -2.65 -17.53 5.52
N ILE A 157 -2.79 -16.42 4.78
CA ILE A 157 -4.02 -16.09 4.06
C ILE A 157 -4.32 -17.16 3.01
N SER A 158 -3.33 -17.57 2.22
CA SER A 158 -3.52 -18.63 1.21
C SER A 158 -3.91 -19.98 1.82
N GLU A 159 -3.42 -20.30 3.02
CA GLU A 159 -3.81 -21.52 3.75
C GLU A 159 -5.26 -21.43 4.28
N ILE A 160 -5.64 -20.32 4.91
CA ILE A 160 -7.02 -20.09 5.40
C ILE A 160 -8.03 -20.10 4.23
N CYS A 161 -7.65 -19.47 3.12
CA CYS A 161 -8.47 -19.34 1.93
C CYS A 161 -8.08 -20.36 0.85
N ALA A 162 -7.67 -21.58 1.25
CA ALA A 162 -7.30 -22.62 0.29
C ALA A 162 -8.43 -22.90 -0.71
N GLY A 163 -8.10 -22.88 -2.01
CA GLY A 163 -9.06 -23.00 -3.11
C GLY A 163 -9.95 -21.75 -3.34
N GLN A 164 -9.73 -20.67 -2.59
CA GLN A 164 -10.55 -19.45 -2.58
C GLN A 164 -9.73 -18.19 -2.88
N VAL A 165 -8.62 -18.37 -3.58
CA VAL A 165 -7.66 -17.32 -3.94
C VAL A 165 -7.33 -17.44 -5.41
N CYS A 166 -7.31 -16.30 -6.11
CA CYS A 166 -6.79 -16.17 -7.45
C CYS A 166 -5.77 -15.03 -7.48
N VAL A 167 -4.59 -15.25 -8.09
CA VAL A 167 -3.55 -14.22 -8.23
C VAL A 167 -2.96 -14.29 -9.63
N GLU A 168 -2.99 -13.18 -10.36
CA GLU A 168 -2.32 -13.03 -11.64
C GLU A 168 -1.10 -12.13 -11.48
N ARG A 169 0.03 -12.54 -12.07
CA ARG A 169 1.32 -11.84 -11.96
C ARG A 169 1.88 -11.61 -13.35
N TYR A 170 1.81 -10.36 -13.81
CA TYR A 170 2.39 -9.97 -15.09
C TYR A 170 3.78 -9.38 -14.85
N MET A 171 4.81 -10.20 -15.05
CA MET A 171 6.19 -9.72 -15.12
C MET A 171 6.33 -8.71 -16.26
N PRO A 172 7.32 -7.79 -16.21
CA PRO A 172 7.37 -6.63 -17.09
C PRO A 172 7.25 -6.94 -18.59
N ALA A 173 7.87 -8.02 -19.08
CA ALA A 173 7.74 -8.45 -20.48
C ALA A 173 6.27 -8.68 -20.87
N THR A 174 5.57 -9.58 -20.16
CA THR A 174 4.15 -9.87 -20.38
C THR A 174 3.26 -8.66 -20.13
N TYR A 175 3.58 -7.85 -19.12
CA TYR A 175 2.86 -6.60 -18.85
C TYR A 175 2.94 -5.64 -20.04
N ASN A 176 4.12 -5.46 -20.63
CA ASN A 176 4.33 -4.55 -21.75
C ASN A 176 3.59 -5.03 -23.01
N GLU A 177 3.53 -6.33 -23.25
CA GLU A 177 2.73 -6.94 -24.34
C GLU A 177 1.21 -6.79 -24.14
N LEU A 178 0.74 -6.87 -22.89
CA LEU A 178 -0.66 -6.64 -22.57
C LEU A 178 -1.02 -5.15 -22.72
N TYR A 179 -0.16 -4.28 -22.19
CA TYR A 179 -0.35 -2.84 -22.25
C TYR A 179 -0.34 -2.32 -23.68
N SER A 180 0.53 -2.82 -24.55
CA SER A 180 0.58 -2.40 -25.97
C SER A 180 -0.70 -2.76 -26.74
N ARG A 181 -1.35 -3.88 -26.39
CA ARG A 181 -2.62 -4.31 -26.99
C ARG A 181 -3.81 -3.52 -26.46
N VAL A 182 -3.84 -3.20 -25.16
CA VAL A 182 -4.98 -2.53 -24.51
C VAL A 182 -4.90 -1.00 -24.60
N GLY A 183 -3.70 -0.43 -24.54
CA GLY A 183 -3.44 1.01 -24.62
C GLY A 183 -3.86 1.82 -23.38
N ASN A 184 -4.48 1.21 -22.38
CA ASN A 184 -4.96 1.87 -21.18
C ASN A 184 -4.84 0.96 -19.94
N LEU A 185 -4.12 1.44 -18.91
CA LEU A 185 -3.86 0.67 -17.69
C LEU A 185 -5.15 0.34 -16.91
N ASN A 186 -6.09 1.28 -16.83
CA ASN A 186 -7.34 1.07 -16.10
C ASN A 186 -8.23 0.03 -16.79
N THR A 187 -8.24 0.01 -18.12
CA THR A 187 -8.94 -1.05 -18.88
C THR A 187 -8.28 -2.40 -18.66
N LEU A 188 -6.93 -2.47 -18.68
CA LEU A 188 -6.19 -3.71 -18.40
C LEU A 188 -6.49 -4.22 -16.99
N LEU A 189 -6.44 -3.34 -15.98
CA LEU A 189 -6.79 -3.69 -14.60
C LEU A 189 -8.23 -4.20 -14.51
N ALA A 190 -9.20 -3.50 -15.09
CA ALA A 190 -10.59 -3.93 -15.06
C ALA A 190 -10.79 -5.33 -15.65
N ASP A 191 -10.17 -5.62 -16.79
CA ASP A 191 -10.23 -6.96 -17.41
C ASP A 191 -9.66 -8.04 -16.47
N VAL A 192 -8.54 -7.78 -15.79
CA VAL A 192 -7.88 -8.76 -14.92
C VAL A 192 -8.65 -8.94 -13.61
N HIS A 193 -9.10 -7.86 -12.96
CA HIS A 193 -9.91 -7.93 -11.75
C HIS A 193 -11.19 -8.77 -12.00
N VAL A 194 -11.92 -8.47 -13.08
CA VAL A 194 -13.15 -9.20 -13.41
C VAL A 194 -12.86 -10.65 -13.78
N LEU A 195 -11.77 -10.94 -14.49
CA LEU A 195 -11.37 -12.32 -14.77
C LEU A 195 -11.20 -13.13 -13.48
N LEU A 196 -10.51 -12.60 -12.47
CA LEU A 196 -10.28 -13.31 -11.22
C LEU A 196 -11.56 -13.43 -10.38
N ILE A 197 -12.37 -12.37 -10.35
CA ILE A 197 -13.68 -12.38 -9.68
C ILE A 197 -14.59 -13.43 -10.32
N SER A 198 -14.66 -13.50 -11.65
CA SER A 198 -15.47 -14.48 -12.38
C SER A 198 -15.05 -15.91 -12.08
N ARG A 199 -13.73 -16.20 -12.07
CA ARG A 199 -13.21 -17.53 -11.69
C ARG A 199 -13.65 -17.93 -10.29
N LEU A 200 -13.52 -17.03 -9.32
CA LEU A 200 -13.94 -17.29 -7.95
C LEU A 200 -15.45 -17.39 -7.82
N GLN A 201 -16.22 -16.59 -8.56
CA GLN A 201 -17.67 -16.69 -8.59
C GLN A 201 -18.11 -18.07 -9.06
N VAL A 202 -17.56 -18.59 -10.16
CA VAL A 202 -17.86 -19.94 -10.64
C VAL A 202 -17.51 -21.01 -9.59
N ALA A 203 -16.41 -20.85 -8.86
CA ALA A 203 -15.98 -21.80 -7.84
C ALA A 203 -16.81 -21.75 -6.53
N THR A 204 -17.49 -20.64 -6.24
CA THR A 204 -18.11 -20.37 -4.92
C THR A 204 -19.60 -20.08 -4.95
N ASN A 205 -20.11 -19.66 -6.09
CA ASN A 205 -21.43 -19.06 -6.28
C ASN A 205 -21.69 -17.78 -5.46
N TYR A 206 -20.66 -17.06 -5.00
CA TYR A 206 -20.85 -15.79 -4.30
C TYR A 206 -21.35 -14.70 -5.23
N GLN A 207 -22.29 -13.88 -4.73
CA GLN A 207 -23.04 -12.92 -5.54
C GLN A 207 -22.62 -11.46 -5.32
N LEU A 208 -21.61 -11.24 -4.47
CA LEU A 208 -21.08 -9.92 -4.14
C LEU A 208 -19.57 -9.87 -4.36
N ALA A 209 -19.12 -8.87 -5.11
CA ALA A 209 -17.73 -8.46 -5.18
C ALA A 209 -17.51 -7.08 -4.53
N VAL A 210 -16.38 -6.89 -3.88
CA VAL A 210 -15.93 -5.60 -3.32
C VAL A 210 -14.57 -5.28 -3.95
N ILE A 211 -14.43 -4.09 -4.52
CA ILE A 211 -13.25 -3.70 -5.31
C ILE A 211 -12.82 -2.29 -4.89
N ASP A 212 -11.51 -2.09 -4.65
CA ASP A 212 -10.98 -0.73 -4.44
C ASP A 212 -11.04 0.08 -5.73
N GLN A 213 -11.48 1.33 -5.61
CA GLN A 213 -11.76 2.15 -6.78
C GLN A 213 -10.47 2.66 -7.45
N PHE A 214 -10.05 2.00 -8.53
CA PHE A 214 -8.93 2.45 -9.38
C PHE A 214 -9.37 3.13 -10.70
N ALA A 215 -10.65 3.00 -11.07
CA ALA A 215 -11.21 3.54 -12.31
C ALA A 215 -12.69 3.90 -12.16
N ASP A 216 -13.25 4.56 -13.18
CA ASP A 216 -14.69 4.81 -13.24
C ASP A 216 -15.49 3.51 -13.27
N ARG A 217 -16.66 3.52 -12.62
CA ARG A 217 -17.58 2.37 -12.58
C ARG A 217 -17.94 1.86 -13.97
N SER A 218 -17.96 2.71 -14.99
CA SER A 218 -18.25 2.32 -16.38
C SER A 218 -17.20 1.39 -16.98
N VAL A 219 -15.93 1.52 -16.57
CA VAL A 219 -14.82 0.66 -17.03
C VAL A 219 -15.03 -0.76 -16.52
N LEU A 220 -15.32 -0.91 -15.22
CA LEU A 220 -15.61 -2.22 -14.63
C LEU A 220 -16.90 -2.83 -15.19
N LYS A 221 -17.97 -2.04 -15.37
CA LYS A 221 -19.21 -2.52 -15.99
C LYS A 221 -18.95 -3.17 -17.37
N ARG A 222 -18.13 -2.53 -18.22
CA ARG A 222 -17.77 -3.10 -19.53
C ARG A 222 -17.00 -4.41 -19.39
N ALA A 223 -16.07 -4.50 -18.44
CA ALA A 223 -15.32 -5.73 -18.18
C ALA A 223 -16.23 -6.88 -17.67
N PHE A 224 -17.17 -6.60 -16.77
CA PHE A 224 -18.17 -7.58 -16.30
C PHE A 224 -19.05 -8.10 -17.43
N VAL A 225 -19.55 -7.20 -18.30
CA VAL A 225 -20.33 -7.58 -19.50
C VAL A 225 -19.51 -8.45 -20.44
N LYS A 226 -18.26 -8.05 -20.73
CA LYS A 226 -17.33 -8.80 -21.60
C LYS A 226 -17.04 -10.21 -21.09
N THR A 227 -17.03 -10.40 -19.76
CA THR A 227 -16.72 -11.69 -19.13
C THR A 227 -17.97 -12.53 -18.87
N HIS A 228 -19.17 -12.03 -19.17
CA HIS A 228 -20.44 -12.65 -18.82
C HIS A 228 -20.55 -13.02 -17.32
N CYS A 229 -19.96 -12.18 -16.47
CA CYS A 229 -19.93 -12.37 -15.03
C CYS A 229 -21.09 -11.58 -14.41
N ASP A 230 -22.18 -12.28 -14.09
CA ASP A 230 -23.37 -11.71 -13.46
C ASP A 230 -23.20 -11.71 -11.94
N ILE A 231 -22.60 -10.64 -11.41
CA ILE A 231 -22.35 -10.46 -9.98
C ILE A 231 -22.64 -9.01 -9.58
N SER A 232 -23.20 -8.81 -8.38
CA SER A 232 -23.29 -7.47 -7.81
C SER A 232 -21.90 -7.02 -7.35
N PHE A 233 -21.51 -5.79 -7.67
CA PHE A 233 -20.22 -5.27 -7.22
C PHE A 233 -20.32 -3.90 -6.54
N ASP A 234 -19.69 -3.80 -5.37
CA ASP A 234 -19.38 -2.56 -4.67
C ASP A 234 -18.01 -2.06 -5.15
N LEU A 235 -17.99 -0.82 -5.63
CA LEU A 235 -16.78 -0.15 -6.09
C LEU A 235 -16.69 1.16 -5.31
N ARG A 236 -15.74 1.23 -4.39
CA ARG A 236 -15.60 2.37 -3.48
C ARG A 236 -14.13 2.66 -3.17
N PRO A 237 -13.78 3.91 -2.85
CA PRO A 237 -12.43 4.22 -2.41
C PRO A 237 -12.21 3.68 -1.00
N ARG A 238 -10.97 3.26 -0.72
CA ARG A 238 -10.56 2.72 0.59
C ARG A 238 -11.28 1.42 0.93
N ALA A 239 -11.51 0.57 -0.07
CA ALA A 239 -12.18 -0.70 0.13
C ALA A 239 -11.35 -1.69 0.97
N GLU A 240 -10.09 -1.38 1.31
CA GLU A 240 -9.28 -2.17 2.25
C GLU A 240 -9.82 -2.19 3.69
N ASP A 241 -10.89 -1.44 4.00
CA ASP A 241 -11.68 -1.63 5.22
C ASP A 241 -12.45 -2.97 5.23
N ASP A 242 -12.64 -3.56 4.06
CA ASP A 242 -13.19 -4.89 3.85
C ASP A 242 -12.11 -5.97 3.97
N VAL A 243 -12.37 -7.00 4.78
CA VAL A 243 -11.41 -8.08 5.04
C VAL A 243 -11.01 -8.85 3.78
N ALA A 244 -11.94 -9.06 2.83
CA ALA A 244 -11.64 -9.77 1.59
C ALA A 244 -10.72 -8.95 0.69
N VAL A 245 -10.95 -7.64 0.61
CA VAL A 245 -10.10 -6.70 -0.15
C VAL A 245 -8.74 -6.55 0.52
N ALA A 246 -8.68 -6.42 1.85
CA ALA A 246 -7.42 -6.36 2.60
C ALA A 246 -6.58 -7.64 2.39
N ALA A 247 -7.22 -8.81 2.39
CA ALA A 247 -6.55 -10.08 2.09
C ALA A 247 -5.99 -10.10 0.65
N ALA A 248 -6.78 -9.67 -0.34
CA ALA A 248 -6.33 -9.53 -1.73
C ALA A 248 -5.13 -8.56 -1.83
N SER A 249 -5.19 -7.42 -1.15
CA SER A 249 -4.11 -6.42 -1.10
C SER A 249 -2.79 -7.01 -0.62
N ILE A 250 -2.83 -7.80 0.45
CA ILE A 250 -1.66 -8.48 1.01
C ILE A 250 -1.09 -9.48 0.01
N LEU A 251 -1.93 -10.29 -0.63
CA LEU A 251 -1.50 -11.27 -1.63
C LEU A 251 -0.89 -10.60 -2.86
N ALA A 252 -1.52 -9.52 -3.35
CA ALA A 252 -1.01 -8.75 -4.49
C ALA A 252 0.35 -8.14 -4.17
N ARG A 253 0.50 -7.50 -3.01
CA ARG A 253 1.76 -6.90 -2.58
C ARG A 253 2.84 -7.93 -2.30
N ALA A 254 2.50 -9.09 -1.74
CA ALA A 254 3.43 -10.20 -1.60
C ALA A 254 3.95 -10.70 -2.96
N GLY A 255 3.05 -10.86 -3.95
CA GLY A 255 3.43 -11.19 -5.32
C GLY A 255 4.35 -10.15 -5.95
N PHE A 256 4.09 -8.86 -5.72
CA PHE A 256 4.93 -7.77 -6.20
C PHE A 256 6.34 -7.81 -5.60
N VAL A 257 6.45 -7.95 -4.27
CA VAL A 257 7.73 -8.07 -3.56
C VAL A 257 8.51 -9.30 -4.04
N GLN A 258 7.85 -10.44 -4.23
CA GLN A 258 8.48 -11.64 -4.80
C GLN A 258 9.01 -11.40 -6.21
N GLY A 259 8.24 -10.70 -7.05
CA GLY A 259 8.67 -10.32 -8.40
C GLY A 259 9.91 -9.42 -8.41
N LEU A 260 9.96 -8.40 -7.55
CA LEU A 260 11.14 -7.57 -7.39
C LEU A 260 12.36 -8.36 -6.89
N ARG A 261 12.19 -9.26 -5.92
CA ARG A 261 13.27 -10.14 -5.45
C ARG A 261 13.81 -11.03 -6.57
N ARG A 262 12.94 -11.57 -7.42
CA ARG A 262 13.34 -12.36 -8.59
C ARG A 262 14.17 -11.55 -9.57
N LEU A 263 13.73 -10.33 -9.91
CA LEU A 263 14.51 -9.45 -10.77
C LEU A 263 15.85 -9.08 -10.13
N ALA A 264 15.84 -8.77 -8.83
CA ALA A 264 17.05 -8.40 -8.11
C ALA A 264 18.09 -9.52 -8.10
N ALA A 265 17.64 -10.77 -7.89
CA ALA A 265 18.51 -11.95 -7.99
C ALA A 265 19.02 -12.18 -9.42
N GLN A 266 18.17 -11.99 -10.42
CA GLN A 266 18.53 -12.20 -11.82
C GLN A 266 19.58 -11.20 -12.33
N TYR A 267 19.47 -9.93 -11.94
CA TYR A 267 20.35 -8.87 -12.44
C TYR A 267 21.41 -8.41 -11.43
N GLY A 268 21.41 -8.94 -10.21
CA GLY A 268 22.35 -8.52 -9.16
C GLY A 268 22.21 -7.04 -8.78
N LEU A 269 21.01 -6.47 -8.92
CA LEU A 269 20.72 -5.07 -8.63
C LEU A 269 19.51 -4.95 -7.72
N THR A 270 19.48 -3.93 -6.85
CA THR A 270 18.27 -3.60 -6.11
C THR A 270 17.41 -2.66 -6.93
N PHE A 271 16.16 -3.03 -7.17
CA PHE A 271 15.20 -2.21 -7.90
C PHE A 271 14.37 -1.36 -6.93
N PRO A 272 14.48 -0.02 -6.95
CA PRO A 272 13.67 0.85 -6.11
C PRO A 272 12.18 0.76 -6.48
N LYS A 273 11.31 0.87 -5.47
CA LYS A 273 9.85 0.93 -5.65
C LYS A 273 9.41 2.34 -6.06
N GLY A 274 8.22 2.43 -6.63
CA GLY A 274 7.60 3.64 -7.14
C GLY A 274 8.13 4.07 -8.50
N SER A 275 7.88 5.33 -8.84
CA SER A 275 8.29 5.94 -10.12
C SER A 275 9.01 7.29 -9.94
N SER A 276 9.04 7.84 -8.72
CA SER A 276 9.59 9.17 -8.43
C SER A 276 10.93 9.16 -7.69
N ASP A 277 11.39 8.00 -7.23
CA ASP A 277 12.68 7.88 -6.56
C ASP A 277 13.82 8.12 -7.57
N PRO A 278 14.72 9.09 -7.35
CA PRO A 278 15.83 9.38 -8.28
C PRO A 278 16.73 8.17 -8.56
N ARG A 279 16.83 7.23 -7.60
CA ARG A 279 17.61 6.00 -7.76
C ARG A 279 17.10 5.12 -8.89
N ILE A 280 15.83 5.29 -9.30
CA ILE A 280 15.23 4.55 -10.42
C ILE A 280 16.03 4.79 -11.70
N VAL A 281 16.37 6.05 -11.97
CA VAL A 281 17.11 6.44 -13.17
C VAL A 281 18.56 5.97 -13.07
N THR A 282 19.19 6.10 -11.90
CA THR A 282 20.56 5.62 -11.65
C THR A 282 20.69 4.12 -11.90
N VAL A 283 19.80 3.31 -11.31
CA VAL A 283 19.78 1.85 -11.50
C VAL A 283 19.49 1.48 -12.95
N GLY A 284 18.56 2.21 -13.58
CA GLY A 284 18.19 1.98 -14.98
C GLY A 284 19.35 2.21 -15.94
N ARG A 285 20.09 3.31 -15.77
CA ARG A 285 21.27 3.61 -16.59
C ARG A 285 22.38 2.58 -16.40
N ALA A 286 22.65 2.18 -15.16
CA ALA A 286 23.64 1.15 -14.87
C ALA A 286 23.27 -0.20 -15.53
N LEU A 287 21.98 -0.55 -15.50
CA LEU A 287 21.48 -1.77 -16.14
C LEU A 287 21.55 -1.70 -17.66
N VAL A 288 21.16 -0.56 -18.27
CA VAL A 288 21.25 -0.34 -19.72
C VAL A 288 22.71 -0.38 -20.21
N GLN A 289 23.64 0.19 -19.45
CA GLN A 289 25.07 0.14 -19.79
C GLN A 289 25.61 -1.30 -19.82
N ARG A 290 25.08 -2.18 -18.95
CA ARG A 290 25.56 -3.56 -18.83
C ARG A 290 24.88 -4.54 -19.79
N GLU A 291 23.57 -4.39 -20.01
CA GLU A 291 22.73 -5.37 -20.71
C GLU A 291 22.16 -4.83 -22.04
N GLY A 292 22.38 -3.56 -22.36
CA GLY A 292 21.74 -2.85 -23.47
C GLY A 292 20.34 -2.33 -23.15
N PRO A 293 19.77 -1.43 -23.98
CA PRO A 293 18.51 -0.73 -23.70
C PRO A 293 17.28 -1.64 -23.62
N GLU A 294 17.28 -2.75 -24.35
CA GLU A 294 16.16 -3.69 -24.44
C GLU A 294 15.82 -4.36 -23.10
N VAL A 295 16.78 -4.42 -22.18
CA VAL A 295 16.59 -4.97 -20.83
C VAL A 295 15.45 -4.28 -20.07
N LEU A 296 15.19 -2.99 -20.35
CA LEU A 296 14.13 -2.23 -19.69
C LEU A 296 12.75 -2.83 -19.96
N LYS A 297 12.53 -3.48 -21.12
CA LYS A 297 11.28 -4.17 -21.44
C LYS A 297 11.08 -5.42 -20.57
N LEU A 298 12.16 -5.99 -20.03
CA LEU A 298 12.15 -7.21 -19.21
C LEU A 298 12.03 -6.91 -17.72
N VAL A 299 12.45 -5.72 -17.27
CA VAL A 299 12.49 -5.35 -15.84
C VAL A 299 11.50 -4.25 -15.44
N ALA A 300 10.99 -3.48 -16.39
CA ALA A 300 10.19 -2.29 -16.12
C ALA A 300 8.95 -2.14 -17.02
N LYS A 301 8.01 -1.34 -16.54
CA LYS A 301 6.85 -0.85 -17.29
C LYS A 301 7.33 0.18 -18.31
N TYR A 302 7.54 -0.26 -19.54
CA TYR A 302 8.35 0.47 -20.52
C TYR A 302 7.74 1.82 -20.93
N HIS A 303 6.41 1.93 -20.95
CA HIS A 303 5.67 3.15 -21.29
C HIS A 303 5.79 4.31 -20.27
N PHE A 304 6.45 4.12 -19.12
CA PHE A 304 6.63 5.19 -18.13
C PHE A 304 7.69 6.21 -18.60
N LYS A 305 7.53 7.46 -18.18
CA LYS A 305 8.48 8.56 -18.48
C LYS A 305 9.92 8.26 -18.04
N ASN A 306 10.10 7.45 -16.99
CA ASN A 306 11.41 7.02 -16.51
C ASN A 306 12.25 6.35 -17.61
N THR A 307 11.63 5.62 -18.55
CA THR A 307 12.34 4.99 -19.68
C THR A 307 13.03 6.03 -20.55
N GLU A 308 12.33 7.11 -20.93
CA GLU A 308 12.93 8.18 -21.71
C GLU A 308 14.09 8.84 -20.96
N GLU A 309 13.93 9.10 -19.66
CA GLU A 309 14.95 9.72 -18.82
C GLU A 309 16.22 8.85 -18.67
N ILE A 310 16.05 7.53 -18.61
CA ILE A 310 17.14 6.57 -18.59
C ILE A 310 17.88 6.56 -19.95
N LEU A 311 17.13 6.49 -21.05
CA LEU A 311 17.71 6.37 -22.40
C LEU A 311 18.37 7.66 -22.90
N ARG A 312 17.85 8.85 -22.55
CA ARG A 312 18.46 10.15 -22.92
C ARG A 312 19.89 10.32 -22.43
N GLY A 313 20.27 9.66 -21.32
CA GLY A 313 21.62 9.67 -20.79
C GLY A 313 22.51 8.52 -21.27
N SER A 314 21.95 7.59 -22.05
CA SER A 314 22.65 6.40 -22.57
C SER A 314 23.06 6.54 -24.04
N THR A 315 22.60 7.61 -24.70
CA THR A 315 23.15 8.06 -25.98
C THR A 315 24.38 8.94 -25.70
N ASN A 316 25.57 8.36 -25.82
CA ASN A 316 26.77 9.12 -26.18
C ASN A 316 27.43 8.41 -27.38
N PRO A 317 28.06 9.19 -28.28
CA PRO A 317 28.22 8.92 -29.71
C PRO A 317 29.14 7.74 -30.06
#